data_AF-A0A2I4E5B7-F1
#
_entry.id   AF-A0A2I4E5B7-F1
#
_cell.length_a   1.000
_cell.length_b   1.000
_cell.length_c   1.000
_cell.angle_alpha   90.00
_cell.angle_beta   90.00
_cell.angle_gamma   90.00
#
_symmetry.space_group_name_H-M   'P 1'
#
loop_
_entity.id
_entity.type
_entity.pdbx_description
1 polymer ?
#
loop_
_entity_poly.entity_id
_entity_poly.type
_entity_poly.pdbx_seq_one_letter_code
_entity_poly.pdbx_strand_id
1 'polypeptide(L)'
;MTSNLLTLGYMDLDLALRVDEPLIPTESSSLVDNNTYERWERSNRLSLMLIKSHVCKNIRGSIPECDKVKDYKKAIEEQFVSSDKALASTLMNKLSVMKHGKSKSVCEHIMKMRDIAAQLKSLEIQISDSFLVHFILNSLPTEYEPFKIPTTHKEKWSINEILTMCVQEEERLKHENIESAHFVTQRNGQWKKGKSVGVNKWKKDVKAPFKRYGDKSAI
;
A
#
# COMPACT_ATOMS: atom_id res chain seq x y z
N MET A 1 -29.33 -8.91 -7.73
CA MET A 1 -28.87 -8.48 -9.08
C MET A 1 -29.78 -9.01 -10.18
N THR A 2 -30.04 -10.32 -10.28
CA THR A 2 -30.91 -10.94 -11.31
C THR A 2 -32.27 -10.27 -11.51
N SER A 3 -32.95 -9.86 -10.43
CA SER A 3 -34.30 -9.27 -10.49
C SER A 3 -34.41 -8.02 -11.37
N ASN A 4 -33.33 -7.24 -11.55
CA ASN A 4 -33.41 -5.96 -12.26
C ASN A 4 -33.37 -6.14 -13.79
N LEU A 5 -32.78 -7.24 -14.29
CA LEU A 5 -32.75 -7.52 -15.73
C LEU A 5 -34.14 -7.85 -16.28
N LEU A 6 -34.96 -8.62 -15.54
CA LEU A 6 -36.34 -8.92 -15.97
C LEU A 6 -37.19 -7.65 -16.11
N THR A 7 -37.07 -6.70 -15.16
CA THR A 7 -37.81 -5.45 -15.19
C THR A 7 -37.39 -4.54 -16.36
N LEU A 8 -36.12 -4.57 -16.76
CA LEU A 8 -35.61 -3.82 -17.91
C LEU A 8 -36.10 -4.40 -19.25
N GLY A 9 -36.01 -5.73 -19.40
CA GLY A 9 -36.45 -6.42 -20.62
C GLY A 9 -37.96 -6.32 -20.89
N TYR A 10 -38.78 -6.13 -19.86
CA TYR A 10 -40.23 -5.93 -19.99
C TYR A 10 -40.63 -4.53 -20.52
N MET A 11 -39.69 -3.58 -20.61
CA MET A 11 -39.96 -2.19 -21.01
C MET A 11 -39.08 -1.67 -22.16
N ASP A 12 -38.40 -2.56 -22.90
CA ASP A 12 -37.43 -2.21 -23.96
C ASP A 12 -36.31 -1.24 -23.51
N LEU A 13 -36.06 -1.11 -22.20
CA LEU A 13 -35.17 -0.06 -21.68
C LEU A 13 -33.70 -0.25 -22.09
N ASP A 14 -33.30 -1.47 -22.44
CA ASP A 14 -31.97 -1.84 -22.92
C ASP A 14 -31.80 -1.77 -24.45
N LEU A 15 -32.83 -1.32 -25.20
CA LEU A 15 -32.79 -1.20 -26.66
C LEU A 15 -31.56 -0.42 -27.15
N ALA A 16 -31.26 0.74 -26.57
CA ALA A 16 -30.10 1.57 -26.90
C ALA A 16 -28.75 1.01 -26.43
N LEU A 17 -28.74 -0.02 -25.59
CA LEU A 17 -27.53 -0.79 -25.28
C LEU A 17 -27.29 -1.89 -26.33
N ARG A 18 -28.36 -2.49 -26.88
CA ARG A 18 -28.29 -3.57 -27.88
C ARG A 18 -28.13 -3.05 -29.32
N VAL A 19 -28.87 -2.02 -29.71
CA VAL A 19 -28.97 -1.51 -31.09
C VAL A 19 -28.20 -0.20 -31.19
N ASP A 20 -27.51 0.01 -32.31
CA ASP A 20 -26.83 1.28 -32.59
C ASP A 20 -27.83 2.42 -32.81
N GLU A 21 -27.32 3.65 -32.80
CA GLU A 21 -28.12 4.86 -32.96
C GLU A 21 -28.80 4.89 -34.34
N PRO A 22 -30.14 4.92 -34.41
CA PRO A 22 -30.84 5.10 -35.68
C PRO A 22 -30.61 6.51 -36.21
N LEU A 23 -30.72 6.69 -37.53
CA LEU A 23 -30.56 8.00 -38.17
C LEU A 23 -31.53 9.01 -37.54
N ILE A 24 -31.02 10.21 -37.24
CA ILE A 24 -31.82 11.32 -36.72
C ILE A 24 -32.91 11.65 -37.76
N PRO A 25 -34.20 11.63 -37.38
CA PRO A 25 -35.28 11.89 -38.31
C PRO A 25 -35.25 13.31 -38.90
N THR A 26 -35.70 13.42 -40.14
CA THR A 26 -35.87 14.68 -40.87
C THR A 26 -37.34 14.88 -41.24
N GLU A 27 -37.69 16.04 -41.81
CA GLU A 27 -39.06 16.34 -42.27
C GLU A 27 -39.59 15.37 -43.36
N SER A 28 -38.71 14.58 -43.97
CA SER A 28 -39.04 13.55 -44.96
C SER A 28 -38.99 12.11 -44.43
N SER A 29 -38.67 11.90 -43.14
CA SER A 29 -38.68 10.57 -42.51
C SER A 29 -40.08 9.99 -42.37
N SER A 30 -40.20 8.67 -42.42
CA SER A 30 -41.50 8.01 -42.23
C SER A 30 -41.92 7.99 -40.75
N LEU A 31 -43.21 7.84 -40.50
CA LEU A 31 -43.75 7.66 -39.15
C LEU A 31 -43.13 6.45 -38.42
N VAL A 32 -42.66 5.44 -39.16
CA VAL A 32 -41.94 4.28 -38.61
C VAL A 32 -40.55 4.68 -38.14
N ASP A 33 -39.81 5.43 -38.96
CA ASP A 33 -38.45 5.89 -38.62
C ASP A 33 -38.49 6.77 -37.36
N ASN A 34 -39.40 7.75 -37.32
CA ASN A 34 -39.61 8.64 -36.17
C ASN A 34 -39.86 7.85 -34.88
N ASN A 35 -40.78 6.87 -34.92
CA ASN A 35 -41.10 6.01 -33.77
C ASN A 35 -39.91 5.12 -33.34
N THR A 36 -39.11 4.61 -34.29
CA THR A 36 -37.90 3.85 -33.94
C THR A 36 -36.84 4.71 -33.25
N TYR A 37 -36.64 5.94 -33.71
CA TYR A 37 -35.76 6.91 -33.05
C TYR A 37 -36.29 7.31 -31.66
N GLU A 38 -37.57 7.66 -31.52
CA GLU A 38 -38.18 8.02 -30.22
C GLU A 38 -38.07 6.88 -29.19
N ARG A 39 -38.31 5.62 -29.61
CA ARG A 39 -38.15 4.46 -28.72
C ARG A 39 -36.69 4.23 -28.32
N TRP A 40 -35.75 4.40 -29.26
CA TRP A 40 -34.31 4.31 -28.96
C TRP A 40 -33.87 5.41 -27.99
N GLU A 41 -34.22 6.67 -28.23
CA GLU A 41 -33.82 7.80 -27.39
C GLU A 41 -34.50 7.77 -26.00
N ARG A 42 -35.74 7.27 -25.91
CA ARG A 42 -36.37 6.95 -24.61
C ARG A 42 -35.58 5.90 -23.84
N SER A 43 -35.15 4.82 -24.50
CA SER A 43 -34.30 3.78 -23.90
C SER A 43 -32.94 4.33 -23.48
N ASN A 44 -32.29 5.11 -24.34
CA ASN A 44 -31.00 5.78 -24.11
C ASN A 44 -31.05 6.59 -22.80
N ARG A 45 -31.95 7.59 -22.72
CA ARG A 45 -32.10 8.46 -21.54
C ARG A 45 -32.42 7.70 -20.26
N LEU A 46 -33.30 6.71 -20.30
CA LEU A 46 -33.73 5.98 -19.10
C LEU A 46 -32.63 5.04 -18.59
N SER A 47 -31.94 4.31 -19.47
CA SER A 47 -30.79 3.48 -19.06
C SER A 47 -29.58 4.32 -18.65
N LEU A 48 -29.33 5.46 -19.28
CA LEU A 48 -28.31 6.42 -18.85
C LEU A 48 -28.59 6.95 -17.43
N MET A 49 -29.84 7.33 -17.13
CA MET A 49 -30.25 7.76 -15.80
C MET A 49 -30.10 6.65 -14.75
N LEU A 50 -30.51 5.41 -15.08
CA LEU A 50 -30.41 4.27 -14.19
C LEU A 50 -28.95 3.92 -13.88
N ILE A 51 -28.08 3.84 -14.88
CA ILE A 51 -26.65 3.58 -14.68
C ILE A 51 -26.01 4.73 -13.88
N LYS A 52 -26.28 6.00 -14.21
CA LYS A 52 -25.79 7.18 -13.44
C LYS A 52 -26.27 7.24 -11.99
N SER A 53 -27.34 6.52 -11.61
CA SER A 53 -27.79 6.36 -10.22
C SER A 53 -27.11 5.22 -9.45
N HIS A 54 -26.61 4.20 -10.15
CA HIS A 54 -25.92 3.04 -9.56
C HIS A 54 -24.40 3.19 -9.49
N VAL A 55 -23.79 4.07 -10.30
CA VAL A 55 -22.35 4.39 -10.20
C VAL A 55 -22.05 5.12 -8.88
N CYS A 56 -21.12 4.58 -8.10
CA CYS A 56 -20.70 5.15 -6.83
C CYS A 56 -20.11 6.56 -6.98
N LYS A 57 -20.45 7.47 -6.06
CA LYS A 57 -20.09 8.91 -6.12
C LYS A 57 -18.59 9.19 -6.28
N ASN A 58 -17.74 8.33 -5.71
CA ASN A 58 -16.28 8.41 -5.78
C ASN A 58 -15.70 8.06 -7.17
N ILE A 59 -16.42 7.26 -7.98
CA ILE A 59 -16.02 6.91 -9.35
C ILE A 59 -16.70 7.86 -10.35
N ARG A 60 -17.95 8.28 -10.07
CA ARG A 60 -18.74 9.15 -10.96
C ARG A 60 -18.02 10.45 -11.34
N GLY A 61 -17.22 11.03 -10.44
CA GLY A 61 -16.45 12.25 -10.74
C GLY A 61 -15.25 12.07 -11.68
N SER A 62 -14.88 10.83 -12.02
CA SER A 62 -13.79 10.50 -12.95
C SER A 62 -14.29 10.03 -14.32
N ILE A 63 -15.59 9.78 -14.47
CA ILE A 63 -16.21 9.38 -15.73
C ILE A 63 -16.71 10.66 -16.42
N PRO A 64 -16.39 10.91 -17.71
CA PRO A 64 -16.92 12.04 -18.45
C PRO A 64 -18.46 11.98 -18.52
N GLU A 65 -19.10 13.15 -18.60
CA GLU A 65 -20.52 13.17 -18.98
C GLU A 65 -20.66 12.77 -20.45
N CYS A 66 -21.65 11.92 -20.72
CA CYS A 66 -21.99 11.42 -22.05
C CYS A 66 -23.51 11.41 -22.21
N ASP A 67 -23.98 11.75 -23.40
CA ASP A 67 -25.40 11.76 -23.77
C ASP A 67 -25.91 10.37 -24.20
N LYS A 68 -25.00 9.50 -24.64
CA LYS A 68 -25.30 8.15 -25.12
C LYS A 68 -24.92 7.10 -24.08
N VAL A 69 -25.84 6.16 -23.84
CA VAL A 69 -25.68 5.12 -22.81
C VAL A 69 -24.58 4.11 -23.14
N LYS A 70 -24.33 3.83 -24.44
CA LYS A 70 -23.19 3.00 -24.87
C LYS A 70 -21.86 3.66 -24.52
N ASP A 71 -21.71 4.95 -24.79
CA ASP A 71 -20.49 5.71 -24.51
C ASP A 71 -20.27 5.84 -22.99
N TYR A 72 -21.33 6.11 -22.22
CA TYR A 72 -21.23 6.14 -20.75
C TYR A 72 -20.84 4.78 -20.16
N LYS A 73 -21.40 3.67 -20.67
CA LYS A 73 -20.99 2.31 -20.29
C LYS A 73 -19.52 2.05 -20.61
N LYS A 74 -19.08 2.40 -21.82
CA LYS A 74 -17.69 2.26 -22.26
C LYS A 74 -16.73 3.08 -21.39
N ALA A 75 -17.10 4.32 -21.05
CA ALA A 75 -16.30 5.19 -20.18
C ALA A 75 -16.20 4.67 -18.73
N ILE A 76 -17.24 4.00 -18.21
CA ILE A 76 -17.16 3.25 -16.93
C ILE A 76 -16.13 2.12 -17.03
N GLU A 77 -16.21 1.30 -18.08
CA GLU A 77 -15.31 0.16 -18.30
C GLU A 77 -13.85 0.61 -18.45
N GLU A 78 -13.61 1.69 -19.20
CA GLU A 78 -12.30 2.32 -19.35
C GLU A 78 -11.77 2.92 -18.03
N GLN A 79 -12.66 3.49 -17.18
CA GLN A 79 -12.28 4.02 -15.88
C GLN A 79 -11.94 2.93 -14.85
N PHE A 80 -12.57 1.76 -14.89
CA PHE A 80 -12.13 0.62 -14.07
C PHE A 80 -10.75 0.13 -14.54
N VAL A 81 -10.56 -0.08 -15.84
CA VAL A 81 -9.28 -0.51 -16.42
C VAL A 81 -8.14 0.49 -16.13
N SER A 82 -8.41 1.80 -16.10
CA SER A 82 -7.41 2.81 -15.72
C SER A 82 -7.08 2.77 -14.22
N SER A 83 -8.10 2.56 -13.37
CA SER A 83 -7.95 2.46 -11.92
C SER A 83 -7.14 1.23 -11.51
N ASP A 84 -7.42 0.07 -12.11
CA ASP A 84 -6.71 -1.18 -11.83
C ASP A 84 -5.23 -1.09 -12.27
N LYS A 85 -4.95 -0.46 -13.42
CA LYS A 85 -3.57 -0.18 -13.87
C LYS A 85 -2.83 0.78 -12.92
N ALA A 86 -3.49 1.80 -12.40
CA ALA A 86 -2.90 2.72 -11.44
C ALA A 86 -2.63 2.04 -10.09
N LEU A 87 -3.55 1.19 -9.63
CA LEU A 87 -3.41 0.41 -8.39
C LEU A 87 -2.31 -0.66 -8.52
N ALA A 88 -2.25 -1.36 -9.65
CA ALA A 88 -1.16 -2.28 -10.00
C ALA A 88 0.22 -1.60 -10.01
N SER A 89 0.34 -0.44 -10.68
CA SER A 89 1.57 0.36 -10.68
C SER A 89 1.98 0.77 -9.26
N THR A 90 1.00 1.21 -8.45
CA THR A 90 1.21 1.56 -7.04
C THR A 90 1.71 0.38 -6.21
N LEU A 91 1.12 -0.81 -6.37
CA LEU A 91 1.53 -2.03 -5.69
C LEU A 91 2.91 -2.51 -6.14
N MET A 92 3.23 -2.45 -7.43
CA MET A 92 4.53 -2.87 -7.97
C MET A 92 5.66 -1.94 -7.51
N ASN A 93 5.42 -0.64 -7.48
CA ASN A 93 6.33 0.35 -6.88
C ASN A 93 6.52 0.04 -5.39
N LYS A 94 5.42 -0.10 -4.63
CA LYS A 94 5.43 -0.45 -3.19
C LYS A 94 6.23 -1.72 -2.91
N LEU A 95 6.09 -2.78 -3.71
CA LEU A 95 6.88 -4.01 -3.57
C LEU A 95 8.38 -3.77 -3.81
N SER A 96 8.70 -2.98 -4.83
CA SER A 96 10.09 -2.70 -5.26
C SER A 96 10.86 -1.82 -4.27
N VAL A 97 10.20 -0.85 -3.65
CA VAL A 97 10.84 0.11 -2.71
C VAL A 97 10.73 -0.29 -1.23
N MET A 98 9.88 -1.28 -0.89
CA MET A 98 9.73 -1.69 0.52
C MET A 98 11.07 -2.20 1.07
N LYS A 99 11.49 -1.63 2.21
CA LYS A 99 12.60 -2.14 3.02
C LYS A 99 12.07 -2.58 4.39
N HIS A 100 12.67 -3.62 4.94
CA HIS A 100 12.38 -4.08 6.29
C HIS A 100 12.95 -3.07 7.31
N GLY A 101 12.09 -2.58 8.20
CA GLY A 101 12.46 -1.65 9.28
C GLY A 101 12.78 -2.38 10.57
N LYS A 102 13.87 -1.98 11.25
CA LYS A 102 14.52 -2.65 12.41
C LYS A 102 13.65 -2.90 13.67
N SER A 103 12.35 -2.62 13.63
CA SER A 103 11.42 -2.71 14.76
C SER A 103 10.21 -3.62 14.51
N LYS A 104 10.19 -4.36 13.40
CA LYS A 104 9.14 -5.35 13.05
C LYS A 104 9.80 -6.69 12.75
N SER A 105 9.08 -7.80 12.91
CA SER A 105 9.66 -9.12 12.58
C SER A 105 9.84 -9.31 11.07
N VAL A 106 10.80 -10.13 10.67
CA VAL A 106 11.03 -10.45 9.25
C VAL A 106 9.87 -11.28 8.70
N CYS A 107 9.26 -12.15 9.53
CA CYS A 107 8.05 -12.89 9.21
C CYS A 107 6.89 -11.95 8.83
N GLU A 108 6.62 -10.93 9.66
CA GLU A 108 5.64 -9.87 9.38
C GLU A 108 5.89 -9.13 8.06
N HIS A 109 7.16 -8.95 7.70
CA HIS A 109 7.58 -8.23 6.51
C HIS A 109 7.39 -9.10 5.25
N ILE A 110 7.81 -10.36 5.29
CA ILE A 110 7.57 -11.36 4.24
C ILE A 110 6.06 -11.52 3.98
N MET A 111 5.24 -11.58 5.04
CA MET A 111 3.77 -11.61 4.89
C MET A 111 3.22 -10.40 4.13
N LYS A 112 3.71 -9.19 4.41
CA LYS A 112 3.28 -7.96 3.71
C LYS A 112 3.72 -7.94 2.23
N MET A 113 4.88 -8.50 1.90
CA MET A 113 5.31 -8.64 0.50
C MET A 113 4.51 -9.71 -0.25
N ARG A 114 4.18 -10.83 0.41
CA ARG A 114 3.30 -11.87 -0.14
C ARG A 114 1.87 -11.37 -0.37
N ASP A 115 1.33 -10.56 0.53
CA ASP A 115 0.03 -9.89 0.39
C ASP A 115 0.00 -8.97 -0.84
N ILE A 116 1.03 -8.14 -1.04
CA ILE A 116 1.15 -7.29 -2.24
C ILE A 116 1.22 -8.13 -3.52
N ALA A 117 1.96 -9.25 -3.52
CA ALA A 117 2.01 -10.16 -4.67
C ALA A 117 0.66 -10.87 -4.93
N ALA A 118 -0.12 -11.18 -3.89
CA ALA A 118 -1.46 -11.72 -4.02
C ALA A 118 -2.46 -10.69 -4.57
N GLN A 119 -2.38 -9.43 -4.13
CA GLN A 119 -3.16 -8.33 -4.69
C GLN A 119 -2.81 -8.09 -6.17
N LEU A 120 -1.52 -8.06 -6.53
CA LEU A 120 -1.09 -7.99 -7.94
C LEU A 120 -1.63 -9.15 -8.78
N LYS A 121 -1.65 -10.37 -8.24
CA LYS A 121 -2.25 -11.54 -8.91
C LYS A 121 -3.76 -11.40 -9.14
N SER A 122 -4.49 -10.68 -8.27
CA SER A 122 -5.91 -10.36 -8.50
C SER A 122 -6.15 -9.31 -9.60
N LEU A 123 -5.09 -8.61 -10.02
CA LEU A 123 -5.05 -7.68 -11.15
C LEU A 123 -4.38 -8.31 -12.38
N GLU A 124 -4.43 -9.65 -12.48
CA GLU A 124 -3.81 -10.50 -13.51
C GLU A 124 -2.27 -10.47 -13.59
N ILE A 125 -1.58 -9.65 -12.77
CA ILE A 125 -0.11 -9.56 -12.74
C ILE A 125 0.48 -10.69 -11.89
N GLN A 126 0.99 -11.73 -12.55
CA GLN A 126 1.63 -12.85 -11.88
C GLN A 126 3.12 -12.58 -11.59
N ILE A 127 3.47 -12.43 -10.32
CA ILE A 127 4.84 -12.50 -9.83
C ILE A 127 5.15 -13.96 -9.49
N SER A 128 6.26 -14.50 -10.00
CA SER A 128 6.71 -15.85 -9.63
C SER A 128 7.37 -15.85 -8.25
N ASP A 129 7.30 -16.99 -7.54
CA ASP A 129 7.90 -17.13 -6.20
C ASP A 129 9.39 -16.78 -6.20
N SER A 130 10.12 -17.06 -7.28
CA SER A 130 11.54 -16.68 -7.44
C SER A 130 11.74 -15.16 -7.49
N PHE A 131 10.93 -14.42 -8.26
CA PHE A 131 11.01 -12.96 -8.25
C PHE A 131 10.60 -12.37 -6.89
N LEU A 132 9.55 -12.91 -6.25
CA LEU A 132 9.14 -12.49 -4.91
C LEU A 132 10.25 -12.74 -3.87
N VAL A 133 10.96 -13.87 -3.96
CA VAL A 133 12.15 -14.17 -3.17
C VAL A 133 13.25 -13.12 -3.38
N HIS A 134 13.56 -12.74 -4.63
CA HIS A 134 14.55 -11.71 -4.90
C HIS A 134 14.14 -10.34 -4.33
N PHE A 135 12.85 -9.95 -4.42
CA PHE A 135 12.36 -8.74 -3.76
C PHE A 135 12.52 -8.81 -2.24
N ILE A 136 12.17 -9.94 -1.61
CA ILE A 136 12.35 -10.16 -0.16
C ILE A 136 13.82 -10.00 0.23
N LEU A 137 14.76 -10.71 -0.40
CA LEU A 137 16.18 -10.63 -0.06
C LEU A 137 16.75 -9.20 -0.24
N ASN A 138 16.38 -8.53 -1.33
CA ASN A 138 16.78 -7.13 -1.59
C ASN A 138 16.11 -6.12 -0.64
N SER A 139 15.09 -6.50 0.12
CA SER A 139 14.40 -5.64 1.09
C SER A 139 14.98 -5.69 2.50
N LEU A 140 15.76 -6.73 2.85
CA LEU A 140 16.34 -6.89 4.19
C LEU A 140 17.50 -5.92 4.45
N PRO A 141 17.74 -5.49 5.72
CA PRO A 141 18.87 -4.62 6.07
C PRO A 141 20.23 -5.26 5.76
N THR A 142 21.28 -4.44 5.80
CA THR A 142 22.67 -4.91 5.66
C THR A 142 23.15 -5.76 6.84
N GLU A 143 22.46 -5.71 7.98
CA GLU A 143 22.62 -6.65 9.10
C GLU A 143 22.38 -8.12 8.68
N TYR A 144 21.65 -8.33 7.59
CA TYR A 144 21.39 -9.64 6.99
C TYR A 144 22.28 -9.93 5.76
N GLU A 145 23.28 -9.11 5.41
CA GLU A 145 24.23 -9.43 4.31
C GLU A 145 24.92 -10.80 4.47
N PRO A 146 25.38 -11.23 5.68
CA PRO A 146 26.00 -12.55 5.84
C PRO A 146 25.09 -13.71 5.43
N PHE A 147 23.77 -13.54 5.64
CA PHE A 147 22.75 -14.48 5.20
C PHE A 147 22.46 -14.40 3.69
N LYS A 148 22.59 -13.22 3.05
CA LYS A 148 22.38 -13.07 1.60
C LYS A 148 23.46 -13.75 0.77
N ILE A 149 24.72 -13.78 1.22
CA ILE A 149 25.85 -14.33 0.44
C ILE A 149 25.67 -15.82 0.07
N PRO A 150 25.21 -16.73 0.96
CA PRO A 150 24.80 -18.08 0.56
C PRO A 150 23.64 -18.12 -0.44
N THR A 151 22.68 -17.18 -0.37
CA THR A 151 21.47 -17.23 -1.21
C THR A 151 21.74 -16.98 -2.69
N THR A 152 22.81 -16.25 -3.04
CA THR A 152 23.23 -16.01 -4.43
C THR A 152 23.82 -17.24 -5.15
N HIS A 153 24.06 -18.35 -4.45
CA HIS A 153 24.68 -19.56 -5.03
C HIS A 153 23.71 -20.75 -5.23
N LYS A 154 22.40 -20.57 -5.04
CA LYS A 154 21.39 -21.64 -5.18
C LYS A 154 20.29 -21.23 -6.17
N GLU A 155 20.12 -22.02 -7.23
CA GLU A 155 19.24 -21.68 -8.37
C GLU A 155 17.75 -21.56 -8.05
N LYS A 156 17.27 -22.22 -6.99
CA LYS A 156 15.87 -22.17 -6.55
C LYS A 156 15.76 -22.11 -5.04
N TRP A 157 14.93 -21.19 -4.57
CA TRP A 157 14.49 -21.04 -3.19
C TRP A 157 12.97 -21.03 -3.15
N SER A 158 12.39 -21.73 -2.17
CA SER A 158 10.99 -21.55 -1.79
C SER A 158 10.85 -20.44 -0.75
N ILE A 159 9.67 -19.81 -0.72
CA ILE A 159 9.32 -18.81 0.30
C ILE A 159 9.42 -19.38 1.72
N ASN A 160 9.14 -20.68 1.90
CA ASN A 160 9.18 -21.36 3.19
C ASN A 160 10.62 -21.53 3.71
N GLU A 161 11.58 -21.87 2.85
CA GLU A 161 13.00 -21.95 3.25
C GLU A 161 13.51 -20.59 3.72
N ILE A 162 13.19 -19.52 2.98
CA ILE A 162 13.58 -18.16 3.37
C ILE A 162 12.89 -17.73 4.65
N LEU A 163 11.62 -18.09 4.88
CA LEU A 163 10.96 -17.83 6.16
C LEU A 163 11.72 -18.46 7.34
N THR A 164 12.08 -19.75 7.24
CA THR A 164 12.83 -20.46 8.29
C THR A 164 14.19 -19.82 8.56
N MET A 165 14.97 -19.54 7.51
CA MET A 165 16.30 -18.93 7.67
C MET A 165 16.22 -17.50 8.20
N CYS A 166 15.23 -16.71 7.78
CA CYS A 166 15.01 -15.37 8.31
C CYS A 166 14.63 -15.37 9.80
N VAL A 167 13.84 -16.34 10.26
CA VAL A 167 13.53 -16.48 11.70
C VAL A 167 14.77 -16.86 12.49
N GLN A 168 15.55 -17.82 12.00
CA GLN A 168 16.81 -18.25 12.64
C GLN A 168 17.85 -17.11 12.73
N GLU A 169 17.95 -16.29 11.68
CA GLU A 169 18.84 -15.11 11.68
C GLU A 169 18.30 -13.99 12.58
N GLU A 170 16.98 -13.80 12.66
CA GLU A 170 16.37 -12.85 13.61
C GLU A 170 16.60 -13.27 15.07
N GLU A 171 16.69 -14.57 15.37
CA GLU A 171 17.11 -15.09 16.68
C GLU A 171 18.61 -14.89 16.94
N ARG A 172 19.47 -15.19 15.95
CA ARG A 172 20.93 -14.97 16.04
C ARG A 172 21.26 -13.51 16.36
N LEU A 173 20.64 -12.57 15.64
CA LEU A 173 20.84 -11.13 15.83
C LEU A 173 20.32 -10.64 17.19
N LYS A 174 19.25 -11.24 17.75
CA LYS A 174 18.79 -10.94 19.12
C LYS A 174 19.84 -11.37 20.16
N HIS A 175 20.45 -12.54 20.00
CA HIS A 175 21.49 -13.03 20.90
C HIS A 175 22.73 -12.12 20.89
N GLU A 176 23.26 -11.75 19.72
CA GLU A 176 24.43 -10.84 19.63
C GLU A 176 24.16 -9.46 20.26
N ASN A 177 22.94 -8.94 20.12
CA ASN A 177 22.55 -7.65 20.69
C ASN A 177 22.40 -7.70 22.22
N ILE A 178 22.02 -8.86 22.78
CA ILE A 178 21.99 -9.09 24.24
C ILE A 178 23.42 -9.29 24.78
N GLU A 179 24.25 -10.10 24.12
CA GLU A 179 25.62 -10.37 24.57
C GLU A 179 26.50 -9.12 24.53
N SER A 180 26.39 -8.29 23.50
CA SER A 180 27.11 -7.01 23.42
C SER A 180 26.67 -6.02 24.52
N ALA A 181 25.38 -5.95 24.86
CA ALA A 181 24.88 -5.16 25.99
C ALA A 181 25.41 -5.67 27.35
N HIS A 182 25.50 -6.99 27.53
CA HIS A 182 26.12 -7.62 28.70
C HIS A 182 27.63 -7.31 28.78
N PHE A 183 28.35 -7.32 27.65
CA PHE A 183 29.78 -6.99 27.60
C PHE A 183 30.06 -5.52 28.01
N VAL A 184 29.20 -4.59 27.56
CA VAL A 184 29.30 -3.17 27.92
C VAL A 184 29.06 -2.93 29.41
N THR A 185 28.05 -3.59 30.00
CA THR A 185 27.78 -3.49 31.45
C THR A 185 28.89 -4.12 32.30
N GLN A 186 29.42 -5.27 31.89
CA GLN A 186 30.51 -5.95 32.62
C GLN A 186 31.82 -5.12 32.62
N ARG A 187 32.11 -4.38 31.55
CA ARG A 187 33.31 -3.52 31.45
C ARG A 187 33.31 -2.36 32.46
N ASN A 188 32.14 -1.88 32.87
CA ASN A 188 32.02 -0.82 33.88
C ASN A 188 32.20 -1.30 35.34
N GLY A 189 32.30 -2.61 35.57
CA GLY A 189 32.41 -3.20 36.92
C GLY A 189 33.79 -3.09 37.59
N GLN A 190 34.86 -2.71 36.88
CA GLN A 190 36.24 -2.73 37.40
C GLN A 190 36.83 -1.34 37.71
N TRP A 191 36.16 -0.54 38.54
CA TRP A 191 36.81 0.59 39.23
C TRP A 191 37.76 0.06 40.32
N LYS A 192 39.07 0.12 40.08
CA LYS A 192 40.09 -0.31 41.03
C LYS A 192 40.03 0.53 42.31
N LYS A 193 39.78 -0.11 43.47
CA LYS A 193 39.89 0.52 44.80
C LYS A 193 41.35 0.90 45.10
N GLY A 194 41.71 2.15 44.81
CA GLY A 194 42.88 2.78 45.41
C GLY A 194 42.69 2.94 46.93
N LYS A 195 43.70 2.57 47.72
CA LYS A 195 43.68 2.78 49.19
C LYS A 195 43.90 4.27 49.49
N SER A 196 42.95 4.91 50.16
CA SER A 196 43.14 6.21 50.81
C SER A 196 43.39 6.03 52.31
N VAL A 197 44.45 6.68 52.83
CA VAL A 197 44.83 6.69 54.25
C VAL A 197 45.39 8.08 54.56
N GLY A 198 45.10 8.61 55.75
CA GLY A 198 45.69 9.85 56.28
C GLY A 198 44.78 11.08 56.14
N VAL A 199 44.24 11.55 57.27
CA VAL A 199 43.50 12.82 57.37
C VAL A 199 44.31 13.79 58.22
N ASN A 200 44.81 14.87 57.61
CA ASN A 200 45.52 15.95 58.30
C ASN A 200 44.87 17.30 57.93
N LYS A 201 44.59 18.15 58.92
CA LYS A 201 43.59 19.23 58.82
C LYS A 201 44.02 20.51 59.54
N TRP A 202 44.57 21.48 58.80
CA TRP A 202 44.83 22.87 59.22
C TRP A 202 44.84 23.78 57.97
N LYS A 203 44.50 25.08 58.00
CA LYS A 203 43.51 25.89 58.77
C LYS A 203 43.59 27.34 58.24
N LYS A 204 42.46 28.04 58.04
CA LYS A 204 42.34 29.53 57.92
C LYS A 204 43.05 30.20 56.72
N ASP A 205 42.67 31.37 56.20
CA ASP A 205 41.43 32.19 56.14
C ASP A 205 41.53 32.95 54.76
N VAL A 206 40.78 33.98 54.32
CA VAL A 206 39.81 34.93 54.90
C VAL A 206 38.92 35.54 53.78
N LYS A 207 37.86 36.29 54.14
CA LYS A 207 37.06 37.22 53.31
C LYS A 207 36.19 36.65 52.18
N ALA A 208 34.87 36.66 52.42
CA ALA A 208 33.87 37.10 51.44
C ALA A 208 33.85 38.67 51.39
N PRO A 209 33.10 39.36 50.49
CA PRO A 209 31.63 39.44 50.63
C PRO A 209 30.77 39.64 49.35
N PHE A 210 29.56 39.05 49.35
CA PHE A 210 28.33 39.56 48.69
C PHE A 210 28.32 39.59 47.14
N LYS A 211 27.18 39.73 46.43
CA LYS A 211 25.82 40.22 46.79
C LYS A 211 24.71 39.42 46.08
N ARG A 212 23.47 39.46 46.62
CA ARG A 212 22.26 38.85 46.00
C ARG A 212 21.53 39.83 45.06
N TYR A 213 20.82 39.29 44.07
CA TYR A 213 19.39 39.44 43.67
C TYR A 213 19.24 38.56 42.39
N GLY A 214 18.14 37.89 42.03
CA GLY A 214 16.70 38.19 42.14
C GLY A 214 16.22 38.86 40.83
N ASP A 215 15.08 38.55 40.22
CA ASP A 215 14.00 37.59 40.49
C ASP A 215 13.07 37.47 39.25
N LYS A 216 12.18 36.47 39.17
CA LYS A 216 10.95 36.35 38.32
C LYS A 216 10.97 36.57 36.78
N SER A 217 10.38 35.57 36.08
CA SER A 217 9.44 35.71 34.93
C SER A 217 9.94 36.31 33.59
N ALA A 218 9.32 36.06 32.43
CA ALA A 218 7.94 35.65 32.17
C ALA A 218 7.74 34.94 30.81
N ILE A 219 6.60 34.25 30.68
CA ILE A 219 5.92 33.74 29.47
C ILE A 219 6.77 32.80 28.59
#